data_AF-A0AAD8BJW7-F1
#
_entry.id   AF-A0AAD8BJW7-F1
#
_cell.length_a   1.000
_cell.length_b   1.000
_cell.length_c   1.000
_cell.angle_alpha   90.00
_cell.angle_beta   90.00
_cell.angle_gamma   90.00
#
_symmetry.space_group_name_H-M   'P 1'
#
loop_
_entity.id
_entity.type
_entity.pdbx_description
1 polymer ?
#
loop_
_entity_poly.entity_id
_entity_poly.type
_entity_poly.pdbx_seq_one_letter_code
_entity_poly.pdbx_strand_id
1 'polypeptide(L)'
;MNNADFEWLPNIMKSKSDELPIVVVEEHYEVLKYWFQAAEIGLISKSRNILIHIDSHVDGAIPYDTEHIPWFRFPVNRKEVHNMMQRNDMFIVAATLTGLIDHVVWVWPGWDATNHESDWSHIIFDIQFGYLKVKGDPGIDIYKNDLCACWKVLNDSLKTRMDTTKKETWSCHRRNFTEIEAQDGPMISYNDCMIQATAVFEVMSEAKASTQLLKMYPAFVSAGVILDIDEDFFGCWSDMFAFQKLGTLQKSIDLLSELVADVLCAESVIDEQTADKFYTSLVNLVIVLKSQSCDLSTAHMNKLGKPCKKNIEINNFLIESIPMLIGFLSDQGEGHLLCHEEPKLQGLSLQSMVQLLFNFSIKELQILSDIGICFQVSPSSVYFENNGNLHVCHGENTPERSEVSFHYPSTTEIFSQNVTLRKILSSVFRKPDIITLCRSVRDGYTPKQLHTVIEKNILKTISNAYRSADIEKVHFDNNLLGGRTGWHQRNRDWVDKLLEYISIDYIDKHNI
;
A
#
# COMPACT_ATOMS: atom_id res chain seq x y z
N MET A 1 -0.05 -26.08 7.54
CA MET A 1 1.05 -25.43 6.80
C MET A 1 1.54 -26.41 5.77
N ASN A 2 1.21 -26.11 4.51
CA ASN A 2 1.35 -27.01 3.37
C ASN A 2 2.69 -26.71 2.66
N ASN A 3 3.24 -27.63 1.86
CA ASN A 3 4.53 -27.43 1.17
C ASN A 3 4.56 -26.22 0.22
N ALA A 4 3.40 -25.64 -0.15
CA ALA A 4 3.29 -24.42 -0.93
C ALA A 4 3.73 -23.16 -0.15
N ASP A 5 3.69 -23.20 1.19
CA ASP A 5 4.16 -22.12 2.06
C ASP A 5 5.70 -21.98 2.05
N PHE A 6 6.42 -22.89 1.37
CA PHE A 6 7.88 -22.98 1.33
C PHE A 6 8.55 -22.24 0.17
N GLU A 7 7.81 -21.63 -0.75
CA GLU A 7 8.43 -20.82 -1.82
C GLU A 7 7.68 -19.52 -2.02
N TRP A 8 8.15 -18.42 -1.42
CA TRP A 8 7.65 -17.09 -1.78
C TRP A 8 7.99 -16.76 -3.26
N LEU A 9 9.14 -17.27 -3.75
CA LEU A 9 9.62 -17.22 -5.15
C LEU A 9 9.83 -18.63 -5.73
N PRO A 10 8.77 -19.34 -6.16
CA PRO A 10 8.89 -20.73 -6.60
C PRO A 10 9.72 -20.92 -7.89
N ASN A 11 9.81 -19.89 -8.72
CA ASN A 11 10.43 -20.00 -10.04
C ASN A 11 11.91 -19.58 -10.09
N ILE A 12 12.42 -18.87 -9.08
CA ILE A 12 13.83 -18.43 -9.04
C ILE A 12 14.78 -19.61 -8.72
N MET A 13 14.29 -20.63 -8.03
CA MET A 13 15.08 -21.83 -7.69
C MET A 13 15.54 -22.64 -8.92
N LYS A 14 14.91 -22.46 -10.10
CA LYS A 14 15.11 -23.35 -11.25
C LYS A 14 16.20 -22.97 -12.23
N SER A 15 16.93 -21.87 -12.05
CA SER A 15 18.17 -21.68 -12.81
C SER A 15 19.14 -20.69 -12.18
N LYS A 16 20.42 -21.06 -12.16
CA LYS A 16 21.55 -20.13 -12.29
C LYS A 16 21.53 -19.48 -13.68
N SER A 17 20.40 -18.90 -14.11
CA SER A 17 20.34 -18.16 -15.36
C SER A 17 20.72 -16.71 -15.11
N ASP A 18 21.19 -16.03 -16.15
CA ASP A 18 21.46 -14.60 -16.14
C ASP A 18 20.18 -13.74 -15.91
N GLU A 19 19.02 -14.36 -15.73
CA GLU A 19 17.71 -13.73 -15.57
C GLU A 19 17.66 -12.79 -14.35
N LEU A 20 16.99 -11.64 -14.53
CA LEU A 20 16.77 -10.66 -13.47
C LEU A 20 15.34 -10.80 -12.95
N PRO A 21 15.13 -11.34 -11.74
CA PRO A 21 13.79 -11.51 -11.20
C PRO A 21 13.14 -10.15 -10.91
N ILE A 22 11.88 -10.06 -11.30
CA ILE A 22 11.00 -8.93 -11.01
C ILE A 22 9.82 -9.46 -10.21
N VAL A 23 9.52 -8.78 -9.10
CA VAL A 23 8.40 -9.11 -8.23
C VAL A 23 7.48 -7.90 -8.12
N VAL A 24 6.18 -8.11 -8.31
CA VAL A 24 5.15 -7.08 -8.10
C VAL A 24 4.37 -7.39 -6.83
N VAL A 25 4.29 -6.43 -5.91
CA VAL A 25 3.56 -6.51 -4.64
C VAL A 25 2.49 -5.43 -4.55
N GLU A 26 1.54 -5.58 -3.63
CA GLU A 26 0.51 -4.56 -3.42
C GLU A 26 0.97 -3.50 -2.44
N GLU A 27 1.56 -3.95 -1.34
CA GLU A 27 1.96 -3.15 -0.19
C GLU A 27 3.47 -3.28 0.00
N HIS A 28 4.17 -2.18 0.28
CA HIS A 28 5.64 -2.16 0.31
C HIS A 28 6.25 -3.18 1.27
N TYR A 29 5.69 -3.36 2.47
CA TYR A 29 6.28 -4.31 3.42
C TYR A 29 6.33 -5.75 2.90
N GLU A 30 5.52 -6.10 1.90
CA GLU A 30 5.52 -7.43 1.29
C GLU A 30 6.83 -7.73 0.54
N VAL A 31 7.63 -6.73 0.15
CA VAL A 31 8.93 -6.95 -0.50
C VAL A 31 9.90 -7.71 0.41
N LEU A 32 9.76 -7.61 1.74
CA LEU A 32 10.68 -8.22 2.70
C LEU A 32 10.78 -9.73 2.52
N LYS A 33 9.66 -10.42 2.28
CA LYS A 33 9.66 -11.88 2.07
C LYS A 33 10.50 -12.25 0.86
N TYR A 34 10.46 -11.43 -0.19
CA TYR A 34 11.22 -11.63 -1.42
C TYR A 34 12.71 -11.32 -1.25
N TRP A 35 13.04 -10.21 -0.60
CA TRP A 35 14.43 -9.83 -0.35
C TRP A 35 15.15 -10.83 0.56
N PHE A 36 14.51 -11.27 1.65
CA PHE A 36 15.11 -12.26 2.54
C PHE A 36 15.24 -13.63 1.89
N GLN A 37 14.26 -14.06 1.10
CA GLN A 37 14.41 -15.30 0.34
C GLN A 37 15.53 -15.20 -0.71
N ALA A 38 15.65 -14.08 -1.42
CA ALA A 38 16.75 -13.83 -2.35
C ALA A 38 18.12 -13.94 -1.64
N ALA A 39 18.24 -13.43 -0.42
CA ALA A 39 19.45 -13.55 0.39
C ALA A 39 19.70 -14.98 0.89
N GLU A 40 18.65 -15.74 1.20
CA GLU A 40 18.73 -17.15 1.62
C GLU A 40 19.27 -18.06 0.50
N ILE A 41 18.81 -17.85 -0.74
CA ILE A 41 19.24 -18.63 -1.90
C ILE A 41 20.53 -18.12 -2.55
N GLY A 42 21.11 -17.04 -2.02
CA GLY A 42 22.37 -16.45 -2.49
C GLY A 42 22.25 -15.65 -3.79
N LEU A 43 21.04 -15.20 -4.15
CA LEU A 43 20.83 -14.25 -5.26
C LEU A 43 21.37 -12.86 -4.89
N ILE A 44 21.13 -12.44 -3.64
CA ILE A 44 21.77 -11.27 -3.03
C ILE A 44 22.60 -11.72 -1.82
N SER A 45 23.46 -10.83 -1.31
CA SER A 45 24.23 -11.14 -0.10
C SER A 45 23.34 -11.05 1.14
N LYS A 46 23.72 -11.71 2.24
CA LYS A 46 23.01 -11.56 3.53
C LYS A 46 23.34 -10.24 4.26
N SER A 47 24.26 -9.46 3.72
CA SER A 47 24.63 -8.12 4.18
C SER A 47 25.35 -7.35 3.08
N ARG A 48 25.57 -6.05 3.29
CA ARG A 48 26.25 -5.15 2.34
C ARG A 48 25.53 -5.06 0.98
N ASN A 49 24.20 -4.99 1.05
CA ASN A 49 23.40 -4.69 -0.12
C ASN A 49 23.02 -3.20 -0.13
N ILE A 50 22.92 -2.65 -1.33
CA ILE A 50 22.46 -1.30 -1.60
C ILE A 50 21.02 -1.41 -2.08
N LEU A 51 20.14 -0.66 -1.44
CA LEU A 51 18.78 -0.44 -1.91
C LEU A 51 18.75 0.85 -2.74
N ILE A 52 18.26 0.76 -3.97
CA ILE A 52 17.86 1.92 -4.76
C ILE A 52 16.34 1.92 -4.79
N HIS A 53 15.74 2.84 -4.05
CA HIS A 53 14.30 2.96 -3.86
C HIS A 53 13.80 4.22 -4.57
N ILE A 54 12.89 4.04 -5.52
CA ILE A 54 12.34 5.10 -6.36
C ILE A 54 10.88 5.26 -5.99
N ASP A 55 10.56 6.33 -5.27
CA ASP A 55 9.32 6.46 -4.50
C ASP A 55 9.04 7.93 -4.19
N SER A 56 7.78 8.30 -4.01
CA SER A 56 7.42 9.60 -3.45
C SER A 56 7.60 9.71 -1.93
N HIS A 57 7.62 8.60 -1.20
CA HIS A 57 7.82 8.46 0.24
C HIS A 57 9.24 8.06 0.62
N VAL A 58 9.65 8.42 1.85
CA VAL A 58 10.95 8.03 2.42
C VAL A 58 10.99 6.59 2.91
N ASP A 59 9.84 6.06 3.32
CA ASP A 59 9.64 4.74 3.94
C ASP A 59 10.67 4.37 5.02
N GLY A 60 11.01 5.38 5.83
CA GLY A 60 12.07 5.34 6.83
C GLY A 60 11.59 5.26 8.29
N ALA A 61 10.31 4.98 8.53
CA ALA A 61 9.80 4.83 9.88
C ALA A 61 10.41 3.62 10.61
N ILE A 62 10.55 3.74 11.94
CA ILE A 62 11.15 2.69 12.77
C ILE A 62 10.09 1.64 13.11
N PRO A 63 10.35 0.34 12.89
CA PRO A 63 9.42 -0.73 13.28
C PRO A 63 9.07 -0.72 14.77
N TYR A 64 7.83 -1.09 15.10
CA TYR A 64 7.38 -1.28 16.47
C TYR A 64 8.09 -2.46 17.14
N ASP A 65 8.20 -2.43 18.47
CA ASP A 65 8.73 -3.57 19.24
C ASP A 65 7.71 -4.70 19.26
N THR A 66 7.84 -5.68 18.36
CA THR A 66 7.10 -6.95 18.46
C THR A 66 7.99 -8.03 19.06
N GLU A 67 7.40 -9.07 19.66
CA GLU A 67 8.11 -10.04 20.51
C GLU A 67 9.28 -10.76 19.82
N HIS A 68 9.42 -10.67 18.50
CA HIS A 68 10.40 -11.44 17.73
C HIS A 68 10.95 -10.69 16.48
N ILE A 69 11.22 -9.39 16.58
CA ILE A 69 11.99 -8.71 15.51
C ILE A 69 13.47 -9.09 15.61
N PRO A 70 14.12 -9.47 14.48
CA PRO A 70 15.52 -9.85 14.44
C PRO A 70 16.44 -8.61 14.45
N TRP A 71 16.38 -7.81 15.51
CA TRP A 71 17.21 -6.63 15.64
C TRP A 71 18.70 -6.98 15.54
N PHE A 72 19.44 -6.26 14.70
CA PHE A 72 20.88 -6.34 14.52
C PHE A 72 21.42 -7.72 14.10
N ARG A 73 20.55 -8.55 13.51
CA ARG A 73 20.92 -9.84 12.96
C ARG A 73 20.04 -10.24 11.80
N PHE A 74 20.56 -11.14 10.98
CA PHE A 74 19.75 -11.78 9.94
C PHE A 74 18.62 -12.63 10.58
N PRO A 75 17.39 -12.64 10.02
CA PRO A 75 16.28 -13.48 10.49
C PRO A 75 16.63 -14.96 10.44
N VAL A 76 16.21 -15.75 11.44
CA VAL A 76 16.49 -17.20 11.49
C VAL A 76 15.36 -18.06 10.92
N ASN A 77 14.17 -17.47 10.69
CA ASN A 77 13.02 -18.14 10.12
C ASN A 77 12.04 -17.14 9.50
N ARG A 78 11.05 -17.66 8.77
CA ARG A 78 10.03 -16.85 8.08
C ARG A 78 9.08 -16.11 9.00
N LYS A 79 8.86 -16.60 10.22
CA LYS A 79 8.03 -15.90 11.22
C LYS A 79 8.67 -14.58 11.62
N GLU A 80 10.00 -14.54 11.78
CA GLU A 80 10.70 -13.28 12.05
C GLU A 80 10.60 -12.29 10.88
N VAL A 81 10.68 -12.76 9.64
CA VAL A 81 10.44 -11.91 8.45
C VAL A 81 9.00 -11.39 8.43
N HIS A 82 8.02 -12.24 8.74
CA HIS A 82 6.63 -11.81 8.83
C HIS A 82 6.39 -10.76 9.92
N ASN A 83 7.05 -10.88 11.09
CA ASN A 83 6.95 -9.86 12.14
C ASN A 83 7.55 -8.50 11.75
N MET A 84 8.37 -8.45 10.70
CA MET A 84 8.89 -7.20 10.13
C MET A 84 7.89 -6.56 9.15
N MET A 85 6.92 -7.32 8.64
CA MET A 85 5.89 -6.84 7.71
C MET A 85 4.78 -6.07 8.45
N GLN A 86 5.12 -4.87 8.93
CA GLN A 86 4.25 -4.07 9.80
C GLN A 86 3.44 -3.01 9.03
N ARG A 87 4.14 -2.02 8.44
CA ARG A 87 3.56 -0.88 7.71
C ARG A 87 4.45 -0.54 6.51
N ASN A 88 3.87 0.11 5.50
CA ASN A 88 4.57 0.47 4.25
C ASN A 88 5.74 1.42 4.49
N ASP A 89 5.69 2.23 5.53
CA ASP A 89 6.75 3.16 5.87
C ASP A 89 7.87 2.55 6.74
N MET A 90 7.81 1.26 7.11
CA MET A 90 8.74 0.66 8.09
C MET A 90 9.75 -0.34 7.52
N PHE A 91 9.52 -0.86 6.31
CA PHE A 91 10.25 -2.01 5.79
C PHE A 91 11.72 -1.74 5.50
N ILE A 92 12.08 -0.53 5.04
CA ILE A 92 13.48 -0.17 4.74
C ILE A 92 14.30 -0.19 6.01
N VAL A 93 13.82 0.45 7.07
CA VAL A 93 14.51 0.46 8.37
C VAL A 93 14.49 -0.93 8.99
N ALA A 94 13.41 -1.70 8.85
CA ALA A 94 13.37 -3.09 9.30
C ALA A 94 14.51 -3.91 8.65
N ALA A 95 14.63 -3.86 7.32
CA ALA A 95 15.68 -4.56 6.58
C ALA A 95 17.09 -4.04 6.95
N THR A 96 17.24 -2.72 7.14
CA THR A 96 18.49 -2.10 7.57
C THR A 96 18.93 -2.59 8.94
N LEU A 97 18.01 -2.67 9.90
CA LEU A 97 18.30 -3.13 11.25
C LEU A 97 18.71 -4.59 11.33
N THR A 98 18.36 -5.43 10.35
CA THR A 98 18.88 -6.82 10.26
C THR A 98 20.29 -6.91 9.70
N GLY A 99 20.82 -5.80 9.16
CA GLY A 99 22.08 -5.75 8.41
C GLY A 99 21.98 -6.24 6.96
N LEU A 100 20.78 -6.56 6.46
CA LEU A 100 20.56 -6.93 5.06
C LEU A 100 20.96 -5.78 4.13
N ILE A 101 20.51 -4.57 4.46
CA ILE A 101 20.80 -3.33 3.73
C ILE A 101 21.64 -2.43 4.63
N ASP A 102 22.72 -1.87 4.11
CA ASP A 102 23.55 -0.89 4.82
C ASP A 102 23.73 0.43 4.05
N HIS A 103 23.16 0.51 2.85
CA HIS A 103 23.11 1.72 2.05
C HIS A 103 21.75 1.83 1.36
N VAL A 104 21.00 2.88 1.67
CA VAL A 104 19.72 3.21 1.06
C VAL A 104 19.92 4.44 0.20
N VAL A 105 19.52 4.35 -1.07
CA VAL A 105 19.44 5.47 -2.00
C VAL A 105 17.96 5.69 -2.29
N TRP A 106 17.40 6.78 -1.78
CA TRP A 106 16.02 7.18 -2.07
C TRP A 106 16.00 8.27 -3.14
N VAL A 107 15.21 8.03 -4.20
CA VAL A 107 15.01 8.94 -5.32
C VAL A 107 13.56 9.43 -5.34
N TRP A 108 13.35 10.69 -4.98
CA TRP A 108 12.01 11.29 -4.95
C TRP A 108 11.65 12.05 -6.25
N PRO A 109 10.35 12.11 -6.62
CA PRO A 109 9.90 12.63 -7.90
C PRO A 109 9.75 14.15 -7.92
N GLY A 110 9.93 14.75 -9.10
CA GLY A 110 9.89 16.20 -9.26
C GLY A 110 8.54 16.85 -8.95
N TRP A 111 7.43 16.10 -9.05
CA TRP A 111 6.10 16.60 -8.76
C TRP A 111 5.84 16.80 -7.26
N ASP A 112 6.60 16.13 -6.39
CA ASP A 112 6.46 16.24 -4.93
C ASP A 112 7.41 17.29 -4.30
N ALA A 113 8.13 18.06 -5.12
CA ALA A 113 9.19 18.96 -4.67
C ALA A 113 8.78 19.99 -3.60
N THR A 114 7.49 20.20 -3.35
CA THR A 114 6.99 21.08 -2.27
C THR A 114 7.15 20.50 -0.87
N ASN A 115 7.22 19.17 -0.73
CA ASN A 115 7.48 18.50 0.55
C ASN A 115 8.99 18.35 0.84
N HIS A 116 9.84 18.75 -0.10
CA HIS A 116 11.29 18.65 0.03
C HIS A 116 11.90 20.06 0.04
N GLU A 117 12.79 20.36 0.97
CA GLU A 117 13.48 21.65 0.94
C GLU A 117 14.33 21.76 -0.34
N SER A 118 14.38 22.93 -0.98
CA SER A 118 15.09 23.13 -2.26
C SER A 118 16.58 22.74 -2.21
N ASP A 119 17.18 22.84 -1.02
CA ASP A 119 18.58 22.53 -0.78
C ASP A 119 18.82 21.03 -0.52
N TRP A 120 17.75 20.23 -0.41
CA TRP A 120 17.79 18.78 -0.15
C TRP A 120 17.75 17.94 -1.43
N SER A 121 18.03 18.55 -2.59
CA SER A 121 18.12 17.83 -3.86
C SER A 121 19.16 16.70 -3.87
N HIS A 122 20.12 16.70 -2.94
CA HIS A 122 21.03 15.58 -2.66
C HIS A 122 21.66 15.72 -1.27
N ILE A 123 21.33 14.82 -0.35
CA ILE A 123 21.87 14.76 1.02
C ILE A 123 22.31 13.33 1.33
N ILE A 124 23.36 13.19 2.14
CA ILE A 124 23.85 11.91 2.63
C ILE A 124 23.85 11.95 4.16
N PHE A 125 23.16 11.00 4.77
CA PHE A 125 23.14 10.76 6.20
C PHE A 125 23.98 9.52 6.53
N ASP A 126 24.88 9.67 7.52
CA ASP A 126 25.50 8.55 8.22
C ASP A 126 24.61 8.26 9.43
N ILE A 127 24.00 7.08 9.48
CA ILE A 127 23.06 6.66 10.52
C ILE A 127 23.64 5.49 11.30
N GLN A 128 23.51 5.54 12.62
CA GLN A 128 23.95 4.50 13.53
C GLN A 128 22.78 4.11 14.43
N PHE A 129 22.57 2.81 14.54
CA PHE A 129 21.50 2.23 15.33
C PHE A 129 22.09 1.44 16.49
N GLY A 130 21.45 1.49 17.65
CA GLY A 130 21.91 0.79 18.83
C GLY A 130 20.83 0.63 19.87
N TYR A 131 21.25 0.31 21.09
CA TYR A 131 20.36 0.27 22.25
C TYR A 131 20.82 1.20 23.36
N LEU A 132 19.88 1.66 24.16
CA LEU A 132 20.16 2.25 25.46
C LEU A 132 19.37 1.50 26.54
N LYS A 133 19.90 1.49 27.76
CA LYS A 133 19.19 0.92 28.90
C LYS A 133 18.30 1.99 29.53
N VAL A 134 16.99 1.75 29.52
CA VAL A 134 16.00 2.61 30.17
C VAL A 134 15.43 1.91 31.40
N LYS A 135 15.08 2.69 32.44
CA LYS A 135 14.32 2.16 33.56
C LYS A 135 12.91 1.80 33.09
N GLY A 136 12.42 0.63 33.47
CA GLY A 136 11.04 0.21 33.26
C GLY A 136 10.04 0.99 34.11
N ASP A 137 8.81 0.50 34.19
CA ASP A 137 7.70 1.19 34.84
C ASP A 137 7.99 1.57 36.31
N PRO A 138 7.45 2.71 36.78
CA PRO A 138 7.65 3.16 38.16
C PRO A 138 7.21 2.09 39.17
N GLY A 139 8.18 1.55 39.93
CA GLY A 139 7.93 0.52 40.95
C GLY A 139 8.47 -0.87 40.62
N ILE A 140 9.04 -1.06 39.43
CA ILE A 140 9.68 -2.31 39.03
C ILE A 140 11.15 -2.01 38.64
N ASP A 141 12.12 -2.50 39.43
CA ASP A 141 13.57 -2.36 39.19
C ASP A 141 14.06 -3.26 38.03
N ILE A 142 13.39 -3.18 36.87
CA ILE A 142 13.78 -3.89 35.65
C ILE A 142 14.19 -2.85 34.61
N TYR A 143 15.41 -2.97 34.11
CA TYR A 143 15.90 -2.18 32.98
C TYR A 143 15.51 -2.87 31.67
N LYS A 144 14.95 -2.12 30.73
CA LYS A 144 14.66 -2.59 29.36
C LYS A 144 15.67 -1.97 28.38
N ASN A 145 16.01 -2.69 27.33
CA ASN A 145 16.72 -2.11 26.18
C ASN A 145 15.71 -1.38 25.29
N ASP A 146 16.00 -0.12 25.00
CA ASP A 146 15.24 0.72 24.09
C ASP A 146 16.10 1.00 22.84
N LEU A 147 15.49 1.09 21.66
CA LEU A 147 16.22 1.35 20.42
C LEU A 147 16.61 2.83 20.37
N CYS A 148 17.82 3.11 19.89
CA CYS A 148 18.29 4.45 19.57
C CYS A 148 18.84 4.52 18.16
N ALA A 149 18.68 5.70 17.56
CA ALA A 149 19.26 6.07 16.29
C ALA A 149 20.03 7.38 16.45
N CYS A 150 21.21 7.44 15.86
CA CYS A 150 22.09 8.60 15.81
C CYS A 150 22.40 8.89 14.35
N TRP A 151 22.29 10.13 13.90
CA TRP A 151 22.64 10.49 12.54
C TRP A 151 23.42 11.80 12.45
N LYS A 152 24.16 11.96 11.35
CA LYS A 152 24.80 13.22 10.95
C LYS A 152 24.75 13.36 9.44
N VAL A 153 24.77 14.60 8.96
CA VAL A 153 24.86 14.91 7.53
C VAL A 153 26.33 14.87 7.09
N LEU A 154 26.63 14.17 6.00
CA LEU A 154 27.97 14.06 5.42
C LEU A 154 28.26 15.10 4.33
N ASN A 155 27.23 15.61 3.64
CA ASN A 155 27.39 16.59 2.55
C ASN A 155 27.07 18.01 3.04
N ASP A 156 28.07 18.88 2.98
CA ASP A 156 28.21 20.12 3.75
C ASP A 156 27.63 21.37 3.04
N SER A 157 26.92 21.19 1.92
CA SER A 157 26.32 22.29 1.14
C SER A 157 25.23 23.08 1.87
N LEU A 158 24.76 22.59 3.03
CA LEU A 158 23.74 23.22 3.90
C LEU A 158 24.32 24.09 5.03
N LYS A 159 25.62 24.40 5.01
CA LYS A 159 26.33 25.12 6.09
C LYS A 159 25.86 26.55 6.40
N THR A 160 24.84 27.07 5.74
CA THR A 160 24.39 28.46 5.92
C THR A 160 23.41 28.69 7.09
N ARG A 161 22.96 27.65 7.82
CA ARG A 161 22.07 27.84 8.99
C ARG A 161 22.46 27.14 10.29
N MET A 162 23.47 26.27 10.31
CA MET A 162 23.88 25.62 11.56
C MET A 162 25.01 26.40 12.26
N ASP A 163 24.69 26.87 13.46
CA ASP A 163 25.58 27.57 14.38
C ASP A 163 26.86 26.75 14.65
N THR A 164 27.97 27.25 14.12
CA THR A 164 29.31 26.63 14.19
C THR A 164 29.91 26.53 15.60
N THR A 165 29.13 26.83 16.65
CA THR A 165 29.58 26.81 18.05
C THR A 165 29.30 25.48 18.78
N LYS A 166 28.49 24.56 18.24
CA LYS A 166 28.24 23.26 18.87
C LYS A 166 29.15 22.16 18.31
N LYS A 167 30.01 21.64 19.20
CA LYS A 167 31.04 20.63 18.92
C LYS A 167 30.52 19.20 19.11
N GLU A 168 29.28 18.93 18.68
CA GLU A 168 28.69 17.59 18.55
C GLU A 168 27.95 17.54 17.21
N THR A 169 28.40 16.68 16.29
CA THR A 169 27.88 16.58 14.91
C THR A 169 26.72 15.58 14.76
N TRP A 170 26.45 14.78 15.79
CA TRP A 170 25.45 13.72 15.79
C TRP A 170 24.17 14.17 16.48
N SER A 171 23.03 14.00 15.80
CA SER A 171 21.71 14.05 16.42
C SER A 171 21.31 12.64 16.84
N CYS A 172 20.98 12.44 18.11
CA CYS A 172 20.69 11.12 18.66
C CYS A 172 19.38 11.11 19.42
N HIS A 173 18.55 10.14 19.08
CA HIS A 173 17.20 10.01 19.62
C HIS A 173 16.96 8.56 20.03
N ARG A 174 16.31 8.37 21.18
CA ARG A 174 15.66 7.10 21.51
C ARG A 174 14.25 7.09 20.94
N ARG A 175 13.63 5.91 20.83
CA ARG A 175 12.26 5.79 20.30
C ARG A 175 11.28 6.76 20.97
N ASN A 176 10.64 7.56 20.13
CA ASN A 176 9.28 8.06 20.28
C ASN A 176 8.72 8.08 18.87
N PHE A 177 7.62 7.38 18.67
CA PHE A 177 7.15 6.99 17.34
C PHE A 177 6.55 8.19 16.61
N THR A 178 7.20 8.64 15.56
CA THR A 178 6.57 9.26 14.38
C THR A 178 7.63 9.28 13.28
N GLU A 179 7.19 9.28 12.01
CA GLU A 179 8.06 9.15 10.84
C GLU A 179 9.24 10.13 10.90
N ILE A 180 10.31 9.89 10.12
CA ILE A 180 11.62 10.58 10.18
C ILE A 180 11.57 12.13 10.30
N GLU A 181 10.42 12.78 10.11
CA GLU A 181 10.25 14.23 10.17
C GLU A 181 9.25 14.78 11.21
N ALA A 182 8.58 13.96 12.03
CA ALA A 182 7.69 14.46 13.09
C ALA A 182 8.11 13.95 14.47
N GLN A 183 8.39 14.88 15.39
CA GLN A 183 8.68 14.67 16.82
C GLN A 183 9.65 13.53 17.15
N ASP A 184 10.90 13.71 16.73
CA ASP A 184 12.10 13.25 17.42
C ASP A 184 11.82 12.77 18.84
N GLY A 185 11.97 11.47 19.07
CA GLY A 185 11.94 10.96 20.42
C GLY A 185 12.98 11.62 21.32
N PRO A 186 12.90 11.41 22.64
CA PRO A 186 13.72 12.14 23.58
C PRO A 186 15.18 12.14 23.13
N MET A 187 15.73 13.32 22.92
CA MET A 187 17.13 13.49 22.54
C MET A 187 18.02 12.88 23.63
N ILE A 188 19.02 12.13 23.22
CA ILE A 188 20.00 11.47 24.10
C ILE A 188 21.41 11.89 23.72
N SER A 189 22.40 11.66 24.61
CA SER A 189 23.79 11.82 24.22
C SER A 189 24.19 10.69 23.28
N TYR A 190 25.07 10.98 22.30
CA TYR A 190 25.65 9.97 21.42
C TYR A 190 26.26 8.80 22.20
N ASN A 191 26.93 9.08 23.32
CA ASN A 191 27.58 8.05 24.14
C ASN A 191 26.60 7.15 24.90
N ASP A 192 25.33 7.54 25.02
CA ASP A 192 24.30 6.74 25.68
C ASP A 192 23.77 5.62 24.77
N CYS A 193 23.94 5.77 23.45
CA CYS A 193 23.52 4.79 22.46
C CYS A 193 24.62 3.74 22.23
N MET A 194 24.37 2.50 22.66
CA MET A 194 25.25 1.36 22.40
C MET A 194 25.10 0.88 20.96
N ILE A 195 25.85 1.51 20.05
CA ILE A 195 25.81 1.25 18.61
C ILE A 195 26.03 -0.25 18.28
N GLN A 196 25.14 -0.80 17.46
CA GLN A 196 25.16 -2.18 16.97
C GLN A 196 25.25 -2.26 15.44
N ALA A 197 24.68 -1.28 14.73
CA ALA A 197 24.66 -1.26 13.26
C ALA A 197 24.87 0.16 12.73
N THR A 198 25.33 0.24 11.48
CA THR A 198 25.59 1.49 10.76
C THR A 198 24.97 1.37 9.37
N ALA A 199 24.38 2.44 8.87
CA ALA A 199 23.83 2.53 7.53
C ALA A 199 24.04 3.92 6.94
N VAL A 200 24.05 4.00 5.62
CA VAL A 200 24.06 5.26 4.88
C VAL A 200 22.69 5.46 4.23
N PHE A 201 22.10 6.64 4.41
CA PHE A 201 20.88 7.04 3.71
C PHE A 201 21.21 8.22 2.81
N GLU A 202 21.16 7.99 1.50
CA GLU A 202 21.41 8.98 0.47
C GLU A 202 20.08 9.37 -0.17
N VAL A 203 19.63 10.60 0.11
CA VAL A 203 18.39 11.18 -0.39
C VAL A 203 18.71 12.04 -1.60
N MET A 204 17.98 11.88 -2.70
CA MET A 204 18.19 12.71 -3.88
C MET A 204 16.93 12.90 -4.71
N SER A 205 16.83 14.05 -5.39
CA SER A 205 15.79 14.24 -6.38
C SER A 205 16.08 13.46 -7.66
N GLU A 206 15.04 13.12 -8.42
CA GLU A 206 15.15 12.52 -9.74
C GLU A 206 16.10 13.29 -10.69
N ALA A 207 16.20 14.61 -10.54
CA ALA A 207 17.06 15.47 -11.34
C ALA A 207 18.56 15.27 -11.04
N LYS A 208 18.90 14.83 -9.82
CA LYS A 208 20.27 14.53 -9.40
C LYS A 208 20.61 13.05 -9.57
N ALA A 209 19.62 12.17 -9.52
CA ALA A 209 19.78 10.73 -9.47
C ALA A 209 20.74 10.16 -10.52
N SER A 210 20.54 10.50 -11.80
CA SER A 210 21.41 9.99 -12.87
C SER A 210 22.89 10.33 -12.66
N THR A 211 23.20 11.55 -12.19
CA THR A 211 24.59 11.98 -12.00
C THR A 211 25.22 11.37 -10.76
N GLN A 212 24.46 11.16 -9.67
CA GLN A 212 25.00 10.61 -8.42
C GLN A 212 25.16 9.09 -8.49
N LEU A 213 24.18 8.38 -9.04
CA LEU A 213 24.25 6.92 -9.20
C LEU A 213 25.48 6.48 -10.03
N LEU A 214 25.84 7.24 -11.07
CA LEU A 214 27.04 6.97 -11.87
C LEU A 214 28.35 7.11 -11.07
N LYS A 215 28.39 7.99 -10.05
CA LYS A 215 29.58 8.18 -9.20
C LYS A 215 29.78 7.07 -8.18
N MET A 216 28.74 6.29 -7.89
CA MET A 216 28.78 5.20 -6.91
C MET A 216 29.67 4.03 -7.37
N TYR A 217 29.87 3.83 -8.68
CA TYR A 217 30.51 2.63 -9.25
C TYR A 217 31.83 2.19 -8.57
N PRO A 218 32.83 3.05 -8.31
CA PRO A 218 34.10 2.56 -7.78
C PRO A 218 34.00 2.07 -6.33
N ALA A 219 33.05 2.59 -5.55
CA ALA A 219 32.91 2.30 -4.12
C ALA A 219 32.10 1.01 -3.84
N PHE A 220 31.27 0.59 -4.79
CA PHE A 220 30.20 -0.39 -4.54
C PHE A 220 30.21 -1.59 -5.49
N VAL A 221 31.33 -1.82 -6.18
CA VAL A 221 31.44 -2.87 -7.22
C VAL A 221 31.11 -4.30 -6.74
N SER A 222 31.31 -4.59 -5.45
CA SER A 222 31.07 -5.90 -4.84
C SER A 222 29.80 -6.01 -4.00
N ALA A 223 29.01 -4.93 -3.89
CA ALA A 223 27.76 -4.93 -3.14
C ALA A 223 26.65 -5.60 -3.96
N GLY A 224 25.69 -6.25 -3.27
CA GLY A 224 24.43 -6.62 -3.90
C GLY A 224 23.59 -5.38 -4.17
N VAL A 225 22.81 -5.36 -5.24
CA VAL A 225 21.95 -4.22 -5.61
C VAL A 225 20.50 -4.68 -5.69
N ILE A 226 19.68 -4.11 -4.81
CA ILE A 226 18.23 -4.24 -4.79
C ILE A 226 17.66 -2.99 -5.44
N LEU A 227 16.85 -3.15 -6.47
CA LEU A 227 16.09 -2.04 -7.06
C LEU A 227 14.63 -2.19 -6.65
N ASP A 228 14.08 -1.14 -6.07
CA ASP A 228 12.71 -1.07 -5.60
C ASP A 228 12.05 0.18 -6.18
N ILE A 229 10.83 0.03 -6.68
CA ILE A 229 10.11 1.09 -7.38
C ILE A 229 8.67 1.08 -6.87
N ASP A 230 8.18 2.22 -6.40
CA ASP A 230 6.75 2.43 -6.22
C ASP A 230 6.15 3.06 -7.51
N GLU A 231 4.95 2.62 -7.87
CA GLU A 231 4.12 3.25 -8.88
C GLU A 231 3.74 4.69 -8.51
N ASP A 232 3.67 5.01 -7.23
CA ASP A 232 3.31 6.34 -6.76
C ASP A 232 4.36 7.40 -7.15
N PHE A 233 5.57 7.00 -7.54
CA PHE A 233 6.60 7.87 -8.15
C PHE A 233 6.06 8.63 -9.38
N PHE A 234 5.01 8.11 -10.02
CA PHE A 234 4.32 8.76 -11.14
C PHE A 234 3.24 9.76 -10.72
N GLY A 235 2.74 9.68 -9.50
CA GLY A 235 1.77 10.59 -8.91
C GLY A 235 0.99 9.93 -7.79
N CYS A 236 0.43 10.77 -6.91
CA CYS A 236 -0.36 10.36 -5.75
C CYS A 236 -1.80 10.91 -5.82
N TRP A 237 -2.82 10.08 -5.60
CA TRP A 237 -4.22 10.53 -5.62
C TRP A 237 -5.16 9.76 -4.70
N SER A 238 -5.90 10.50 -3.86
CA SER A 238 -6.92 9.93 -2.99
C SER A 238 -8.30 9.85 -3.67
N ASP A 239 -8.94 8.69 -3.61
CA ASP A 239 -10.33 8.50 -4.05
C ASP A 239 -11.33 9.34 -3.25
N MET A 240 -10.97 9.79 -2.03
CA MET A 240 -11.82 10.63 -1.19
C MET A 240 -12.11 12.02 -1.78
N PHE A 241 -11.30 12.51 -2.72
CA PHE A 241 -11.59 13.78 -3.41
C PHE A 241 -12.93 13.76 -4.15
N ALA A 242 -13.35 12.60 -4.67
CA ALA A 242 -14.62 12.46 -5.37
C ALA A 242 -15.81 12.72 -4.43
N PHE A 243 -15.72 12.24 -3.18
CA PHE A 243 -16.70 12.48 -2.12
C PHE A 243 -16.68 13.91 -1.61
N GLN A 244 -15.50 14.47 -1.34
CA GLN A 244 -15.38 15.87 -0.91
C GLN A 244 -15.99 16.84 -1.91
N LYS A 245 -15.82 16.60 -3.22
CA LYS A 245 -16.41 17.41 -4.29
C LYS A 245 -17.95 17.37 -4.29
N LEU A 246 -18.54 16.28 -3.83
CA LEU A 246 -20.00 16.14 -3.68
C LEU A 246 -20.51 16.66 -2.33
N GLY A 247 -19.62 17.10 -1.43
CA GLY A 247 -19.97 17.54 -0.08
C GLY A 247 -20.29 16.40 0.87
N THR A 248 -19.92 15.17 0.51
CA THR A 248 -20.08 13.98 1.36
C THR A 248 -19.11 14.06 2.54
N LEU A 249 -19.60 13.83 3.75
CA LEU A 249 -18.78 13.83 4.95
C LEU A 249 -17.98 12.53 5.05
N GLN A 250 -16.68 12.60 5.40
CA GLN A 250 -15.83 11.43 5.61
C GLN A 250 -16.43 10.45 6.62
N LYS A 251 -17.02 10.98 7.71
CA LYS A 251 -17.75 10.17 8.71
C LYS A 251 -18.84 9.26 8.12
N SER A 252 -19.46 9.64 7.00
CA SER A 252 -20.46 8.79 6.33
C SER A 252 -19.81 7.60 5.62
N ILE A 253 -18.60 7.79 5.10
CA ILE A 253 -17.78 6.72 4.50
C ILE A 253 -17.22 5.83 5.61
N ASP A 254 -16.74 6.40 6.72
CA ASP A 254 -16.25 5.65 7.88
C ASP A 254 -17.36 4.75 8.45
N LEU A 255 -18.58 5.29 8.62
CA LEU A 255 -19.73 4.50 9.07
C LEU A 255 -20.07 3.38 8.09
N LEU A 256 -19.93 3.62 6.78
CA LEU A 256 -20.14 2.57 5.78
C LEU A 256 -19.07 1.49 5.89
N SER A 257 -17.81 1.87 6.11
CA SER A 257 -16.70 0.95 6.37
C SER A 257 -16.94 0.10 7.63
N GLU A 258 -17.43 0.69 8.73
CA GLU A 258 -17.81 -0.05 9.94
C GLU A 258 -18.92 -1.08 9.66
N LEU A 259 -19.93 -0.71 8.86
CA LEU A 259 -21.01 -1.62 8.48
C LEU A 259 -20.55 -2.70 7.51
N VAL A 260 -19.61 -2.40 6.60
CA VAL A 260 -18.98 -3.40 5.74
C VAL A 260 -18.25 -4.44 6.59
N ALA A 261 -17.44 -4.00 7.55
CA ALA A 261 -16.71 -4.88 8.47
C ALA A 261 -17.64 -5.70 9.38
N ASP A 262 -18.83 -5.21 9.71
CA ASP A 262 -19.84 -5.94 10.51
C ASP A 262 -20.60 -6.99 9.68
N VAL A 263 -20.76 -6.78 8.37
CA VAL A 263 -21.49 -7.69 7.48
C VAL A 263 -20.57 -8.75 6.87
N LEU A 264 -19.41 -8.33 6.36
CA LEU A 264 -18.54 -9.14 5.51
C LEU A 264 -17.21 -9.43 6.20
N CYS A 265 -16.94 -10.72 6.39
CA CYS A 265 -15.69 -11.23 6.96
C CYS A 265 -14.95 -12.00 5.89
N ALA A 266 -13.67 -11.67 5.69
CA ALA A 266 -12.83 -12.30 4.68
C ALA A 266 -11.51 -12.71 5.34
N GLU A 267 -11.04 -13.93 5.04
CA GLU A 267 -9.79 -14.47 5.61
C GLU A 267 -8.70 -14.56 4.55
N SER A 268 -9.05 -14.36 3.28
CA SER A 268 -8.16 -14.49 2.14
C SER A 268 -8.44 -13.45 1.05
N VAL A 269 -7.51 -13.33 0.11
CA VAL A 269 -7.63 -12.46 -1.07
C VAL A 269 -8.80 -12.89 -1.98
N ILE A 270 -9.12 -14.19 -1.99
CA ILE A 270 -10.25 -14.73 -2.75
C ILE A 270 -11.57 -14.28 -2.11
N ASP A 271 -11.63 -14.29 -0.78
CA ASP A 271 -12.76 -13.81 0.00
C ASP A 271 -12.96 -12.31 -0.21
N GLU A 272 -11.89 -11.52 -0.14
CA GLU A 272 -11.90 -10.08 -0.44
C GLU A 272 -12.52 -9.79 -1.82
N GLN A 273 -12.05 -10.49 -2.86
CA GLN A 273 -12.58 -10.32 -4.22
C GLN A 273 -14.06 -10.70 -4.33
N THR A 274 -14.50 -11.68 -3.54
CA THR A 274 -15.89 -12.16 -3.56
C THR A 274 -16.80 -11.19 -2.79
N ALA A 275 -16.33 -10.70 -1.66
CA ALA A 275 -16.99 -9.67 -0.86
C ALA A 275 -17.14 -8.37 -1.65
N ASP A 276 -16.11 -7.90 -2.35
CA ASP A 276 -16.18 -6.72 -3.22
C ASP A 276 -17.20 -6.89 -4.36
N LYS A 277 -17.22 -8.05 -5.02
CA LYS A 277 -18.22 -8.33 -6.06
C LYS A 277 -19.64 -8.28 -5.51
N PHE A 278 -19.87 -8.82 -4.31
CA PHE A 278 -21.18 -8.74 -3.65
C PHE A 278 -21.53 -7.30 -3.30
N TYR A 279 -20.63 -6.57 -2.64
CA TYR A 279 -20.80 -5.18 -2.26
C TYR A 279 -21.13 -4.30 -3.47
N THR A 280 -20.32 -4.37 -4.54
CA THR A 280 -20.54 -3.59 -5.76
C THR A 280 -21.86 -3.98 -6.43
N SER A 281 -22.24 -5.26 -6.41
CA SER A 281 -23.55 -5.69 -6.95
C SER A 281 -24.71 -5.13 -6.13
N LEU A 282 -24.58 -5.09 -4.81
CA LEU A 282 -25.56 -4.49 -3.90
C LEU A 282 -25.67 -2.97 -4.12
N VAL A 283 -24.55 -2.26 -4.25
CA VAL A 283 -24.54 -0.83 -4.55
C VAL A 283 -25.23 -0.56 -5.89
N ASN A 284 -24.93 -1.36 -6.92
CA ASN A 284 -25.58 -1.23 -8.23
C ASN A 284 -27.08 -1.55 -8.19
N LEU A 285 -27.51 -2.53 -7.40
CA LEU A 285 -28.93 -2.76 -7.14
C LEU A 285 -29.61 -1.52 -6.54
N VAL A 286 -28.98 -0.86 -5.56
CA VAL A 286 -29.50 0.37 -4.96
C VAL A 286 -29.56 1.51 -6.01
N ILE A 287 -28.53 1.67 -6.85
CA ILE A 287 -28.53 2.65 -7.96
C ILE A 287 -29.72 2.41 -8.89
N VAL A 288 -29.87 1.17 -9.35
CA VAL A 288 -30.92 0.75 -10.27
C VAL A 288 -32.29 1.03 -9.69
N LEU A 289 -32.54 0.68 -8.42
CA LEU A 289 -33.82 0.94 -7.78
C LEU A 289 -34.05 2.43 -7.54
N LYS A 290 -33.06 3.18 -7.06
CA LYS A 290 -33.17 4.64 -6.86
C LYS A 290 -33.45 5.37 -8.16
N SER A 291 -32.91 4.92 -9.29
CA SER A 291 -33.17 5.51 -10.60
C SER A 291 -34.66 5.45 -11.02
N GLN A 292 -35.45 4.58 -10.39
CA GLN A 292 -36.89 4.47 -10.60
C GLN A 292 -37.71 5.40 -9.68
N SER A 293 -37.05 6.13 -8.77
CA SER A 293 -37.72 6.98 -7.79
C SER A 293 -38.46 8.15 -8.45
N CYS A 294 -39.67 8.42 -7.97
CA CYS A 294 -40.44 9.60 -8.34
C CYS A 294 -39.75 10.92 -7.94
N ASP A 295 -38.84 10.91 -6.97
CA ASP A 295 -38.16 12.12 -6.50
C ASP A 295 -37.11 12.64 -7.49
N LEU A 296 -36.73 11.81 -8.47
CA LEU A 296 -35.78 12.16 -9.52
C LEU A 296 -36.46 12.70 -10.79
N SER A 297 -37.79 12.57 -10.90
CA SER A 297 -38.55 12.94 -12.09
C SER A 297 -39.61 14.00 -11.77
N THR A 298 -39.65 15.08 -12.54
CA THR A 298 -40.73 16.08 -12.49
C THR A 298 -42.07 15.55 -13.03
N ALA A 299 -42.10 14.33 -13.56
CA ALA A 299 -43.28 13.64 -14.09
C ALA A 299 -43.45 12.28 -13.40
N HIS A 300 -44.68 11.79 -13.23
CA HIS A 300 -44.99 10.47 -12.64
C HIS A 300 -44.56 9.25 -13.49
N MET A 301 -43.63 9.44 -14.42
CA MET A 301 -43.18 8.48 -15.42
C MET A 301 -41.66 8.57 -15.50
N ASN A 302 -40.98 7.44 -15.46
CA ASN A 302 -39.54 7.39 -15.72
C ASN A 302 -39.25 7.59 -17.23
N LYS A 303 -37.97 7.67 -17.61
CA LYS A 303 -37.53 7.84 -19.01
C LYS A 303 -38.06 6.77 -20.00
N LEU A 304 -38.59 5.66 -19.49
CA LEU A 304 -39.14 4.52 -20.26
C LEU A 304 -40.68 4.48 -20.26
N GLY A 305 -41.35 5.48 -19.70
CA GLY A 305 -42.82 5.50 -19.61
C GLY A 305 -43.41 4.47 -18.63
N LYS A 306 -42.61 3.97 -17.67
CA LYS A 306 -43.10 3.18 -16.53
C LYS A 306 -43.40 4.10 -15.36
N PRO A 307 -44.41 3.79 -14.52
CA PRO A 307 -44.67 4.55 -13.30
C PRO A 307 -43.44 4.51 -12.39
N CYS A 308 -43.02 5.68 -11.93
CA CYS A 308 -41.97 5.80 -10.92
C CYS A 308 -42.45 5.20 -9.58
N LYS A 309 -41.51 4.78 -8.73
CA LYS A 309 -41.80 4.26 -7.38
C LYS A 309 -41.51 5.32 -6.33
N LYS A 310 -42.26 5.33 -5.23
CA LYS A 310 -41.91 6.18 -4.08
C LYS A 310 -40.68 5.62 -3.37
N ASN A 311 -39.86 6.49 -2.77
CA ASN A 311 -38.70 6.04 -1.98
C ASN A 311 -39.07 5.02 -0.90
N ILE A 312 -40.24 5.16 -0.27
CA ILE A 312 -40.72 4.20 0.74
C ILE A 312 -40.97 2.81 0.16
N GLU A 313 -41.47 2.73 -1.08
CA GLU A 313 -41.72 1.44 -1.76
C GLU A 313 -40.38 0.78 -2.13
N ILE A 314 -39.41 1.57 -2.59
CA ILE A 314 -38.06 1.08 -2.90
C ILE A 314 -37.36 0.58 -1.63
N ASN A 315 -37.42 1.37 -0.55
CA ASN A 315 -36.79 1.01 0.72
C ASN A 315 -37.43 -0.24 1.34
N ASN A 316 -38.76 -0.36 1.30
CA ASN A 316 -39.44 -1.58 1.76
C ASN A 316 -39.02 -2.80 0.95
N PHE A 317 -38.95 -2.68 -0.38
CA PHE A 317 -38.46 -3.77 -1.25
C PHE A 317 -37.03 -4.20 -0.89
N LEU A 318 -36.13 -3.24 -0.66
CA LEU A 318 -34.75 -3.53 -0.24
C LEU A 318 -34.71 -4.31 1.09
N ILE A 319 -35.51 -3.89 2.08
CA ILE A 319 -35.59 -4.56 3.39
C ILE A 319 -36.18 -5.97 3.25
N GLU A 320 -37.25 -6.13 2.47
CA GLU A 320 -37.87 -7.43 2.20
C GLU A 320 -36.95 -8.38 1.42
N SER A 321 -35.99 -7.83 0.67
CA SER A 321 -35.01 -8.60 -0.12
C SER A 321 -33.83 -9.12 0.69
N ILE A 322 -33.63 -8.68 1.94
CA ILE A 322 -32.48 -9.06 2.78
C ILE A 322 -32.26 -10.58 2.87
N PRO A 323 -33.28 -11.43 3.13
CA PRO A 323 -33.08 -12.88 3.16
C PRO A 323 -32.58 -13.45 1.83
N MET A 324 -33.02 -12.88 0.70
CA MET A 324 -32.56 -13.30 -0.62
C MET A 324 -31.11 -12.85 -0.88
N LEU A 325 -30.72 -11.65 -0.44
CA LEU A 325 -29.35 -11.16 -0.56
C LEU A 325 -28.36 -12.02 0.26
N ILE A 326 -28.74 -12.40 1.49
CA ILE A 326 -27.97 -13.33 2.32
C ILE A 326 -27.87 -14.71 1.66
N GLY A 327 -28.99 -15.21 1.13
CA GLY A 327 -29.02 -16.47 0.39
C GLY A 327 -28.11 -16.46 -0.84
N PHE A 328 -28.14 -15.38 -1.63
CA PHE A 328 -27.26 -15.21 -2.78
C PHE A 328 -25.78 -15.26 -2.38
N LEU A 329 -25.40 -14.54 -1.31
CA LEU A 329 -24.02 -14.56 -0.83
C LEU A 329 -23.62 -15.95 -0.31
N SER A 330 -24.53 -16.65 0.37
CA SER A 330 -24.30 -18.01 0.87
C SER A 330 -24.12 -19.02 -0.27
N ASP A 331 -24.88 -18.88 -1.35
CA ASP A 331 -24.84 -19.76 -2.53
C ASP A 331 -23.63 -19.48 -3.44
N GLN A 332 -23.22 -18.21 -3.57
CA GLN A 332 -22.15 -17.80 -4.50
C GLN A 332 -20.78 -17.61 -3.84
N GLY A 333 -20.75 -17.30 -2.55
CA GLY A 333 -19.55 -16.82 -1.85
C GLY A 333 -18.99 -17.76 -0.80
N GLU A 334 -19.57 -18.96 -0.64
CA GLU A 334 -19.33 -19.87 0.48
C GLU A 334 -19.72 -19.18 1.82
N GLY A 335 -20.61 -19.77 2.61
CA GLY A 335 -21.30 -19.08 3.71
C GLY A 335 -20.42 -18.46 4.81
N HIS A 336 -19.09 -18.64 4.78
CA HIS A 336 -18.13 -18.05 5.70
C HIS A 336 -17.89 -16.55 5.50
N LEU A 337 -18.35 -15.96 4.38
CA LEU A 337 -18.20 -14.51 4.15
C LEU A 337 -19.06 -13.62 5.06
N LEU A 338 -20.07 -14.19 5.73
CA LEU A 338 -20.91 -13.46 6.67
C LEU A 338 -20.27 -13.50 8.06
N CYS A 339 -19.99 -12.34 8.66
CA CYS A 339 -19.32 -12.27 9.97
C CYS A 339 -20.10 -12.93 11.11
N HIS A 340 -21.43 -12.87 11.05
CA HIS A 340 -22.29 -13.38 12.11
C HIS A 340 -22.79 -14.78 11.77
N GLU A 341 -22.69 -15.73 12.70
CA GLU A 341 -23.29 -17.06 12.52
C GLU A 341 -24.82 -17.04 12.66
N GLU A 342 -25.38 -16.12 13.46
CA GLU A 342 -26.82 -16.04 13.71
C GLU A 342 -27.54 -15.34 12.55
N PRO A 343 -28.50 -16.00 11.86
CA PRO A 343 -29.20 -15.40 10.70
C PRO A 343 -29.91 -14.08 11.00
N LYS A 344 -30.36 -13.91 12.25
CA LYS A 344 -30.98 -12.66 12.69
C LYS A 344 -29.99 -11.50 12.71
N LEU A 345 -28.77 -11.73 13.19
CA LEU A 345 -27.72 -10.72 13.21
C LEU A 345 -27.20 -10.40 11.81
N GLN A 346 -27.07 -11.41 10.95
CA GLN A 346 -26.79 -11.22 9.51
C GLN A 346 -27.84 -10.31 8.85
N GLY A 347 -29.13 -10.55 9.13
CA GLY A 347 -30.22 -9.72 8.60
C GLY A 347 -30.16 -8.27 9.09
N LEU A 348 -29.90 -8.05 10.39
CA LEU A 348 -29.87 -6.71 10.99
C LEU A 348 -28.65 -5.88 10.55
N SER A 349 -27.48 -6.49 10.45
CA SER A 349 -26.25 -5.84 9.96
C SER A 349 -26.41 -5.43 8.49
N LEU A 350 -26.85 -6.36 7.63
CA LEU A 350 -27.09 -6.08 6.21
C LEU A 350 -28.19 -5.03 6.03
N GLN A 351 -29.26 -5.06 6.85
CA GLN A 351 -30.29 -4.02 6.83
C GLN A 351 -29.69 -2.63 7.09
N SER A 352 -28.83 -2.52 8.09
CA SER A 352 -28.22 -1.24 8.48
C SER A 352 -27.33 -0.70 7.35
N MET A 353 -26.53 -1.58 6.73
CA MET A 353 -25.71 -1.23 5.56
C MET A 353 -26.57 -0.75 4.38
N VAL A 354 -27.62 -1.50 4.02
CA VAL A 354 -28.53 -1.16 2.91
C VAL A 354 -29.26 0.16 3.15
N GLN A 355 -29.69 0.43 4.38
CA GLN A 355 -30.33 1.70 4.75
C GLN A 355 -29.36 2.87 4.61
N LEU A 356 -28.10 2.71 5.02
CA LEU A 356 -27.08 3.75 4.82
C LEU A 356 -26.80 3.97 3.33
N LEU A 357 -26.64 2.90 2.55
CA LEU A 357 -26.50 2.97 1.08
C LEU A 357 -27.67 3.73 0.44
N PHE A 358 -28.90 3.48 0.89
CA PHE A 358 -30.07 4.18 0.37
C PHE A 358 -30.08 5.69 0.66
N ASN A 359 -29.31 6.18 1.64
CA ASN A 359 -29.19 7.62 1.92
C ASN A 359 -28.24 8.35 0.97
N PHE A 360 -27.25 7.65 0.39
CA PHE A 360 -26.35 8.24 -0.60
C PHE A 360 -27.07 8.58 -1.90
N SER A 361 -26.70 9.68 -2.55
CA SER A 361 -27.15 10.04 -3.90
C SER A 361 -26.66 9.01 -4.93
N ILE A 362 -27.29 9.00 -6.11
CA ILE A 362 -26.86 8.12 -7.21
C ILE A 362 -25.39 8.36 -7.58
N LYS A 363 -24.92 9.60 -7.54
CA LYS A 363 -23.51 9.92 -7.86
C LYS A 363 -22.54 9.38 -6.81
N GLU A 364 -22.89 9.50 -5.53
CA GLU A 364 -22.09 8.92 -4.44
C GLU A 364 -22.06 7.39 -4.54
N LEU A 365 -23.20 6.76 -4.86
CA LEU A 365 -23.26 5.32 -5.07
C LEU A 365 -22.44 4.86 -6.28
N GLN A 366 -22.43 5.63 -7.38
CA GLN A 366 -21.56 5.34 -8.52
C GLN A 366 -20.07 5.36 -8.12
N ILE A 367 -19.66 6.37 -7.33
CA ILE A 367 -18.30 6.44 -6.79
C ILE A 367 -18.02 5.25 -5.86
N LEU A 368 -18.94 4.89 -4.95
CA LEU A 368 -18.79 3.72 -4.08
C LEU A 368 -18.67 2.40 -4.86
N SER A 369 -19.45 2.24 -5.94
CA SER A 369 -19.36 1.09 -6.84
C SER A 369 -17.99 1.03 -7.53
N ASP A 370 -17.47 2.17 -7.98
CA ASP A 370 -16.18 2.27 -8.65
C ASP A 370 -15.01 2.02 -7.69
N ILE A 371 -15.08 2.54 -6.46
CA ILE A 371 -14.07 2.36 -5.40
C ILE A 371 -14.08 0.93 -4.86
N GLY A 372 -15.24 0.36 -4.57
CA GLY A 372 -15.39 -0.97 -3.98
C GLY A 372 -14.96 -1.05 -2.50
N ILE A 373 -14.75 -2.28 -2.03
CA ILE A 373 -14.26 -2.58 -0.68
C ILE A 373 -13.02 -3.46 -0.75
N CYS A 374 -12.11 -3.31 0.20
CA CYS A 374 -10.89 -4.12 0.30
C CYS A 374 -10.48 -4.26 1.77
N PHE A 375 -9.47 -5.07 2.06
CA PHE A 375 -8.82 -5.11 3.36
C PHE A 375 -8.05 -3.82 3.62
N GLN A 376 -8.13 -3.35 4.87
CA GLN A 376 -7.36 -2.20 5.33
C GLN A 376 -5.84 -2.46 5.30
N VAL A 377 -5.41 -3.71 5.53
CA VAL A 377 -4.01 -4.14 5.37
C VAL A 377 -3.95 -5.46 4.60
N SER A 378 -2.86 -5.72 3.87
CA SER A 378 -2.68 -6.99 3.16
C SER A 378 -2.63 -8.18 4.14
N PRO A 379 -3.10 -9.38 3.74
CA PRO A 379 -2.89 -10.63 4.48
C PRO A 379 -1.44 -10.96 4.85
N SER A 380 -0.45 -10.33 4.20
CA SER A 380 0.97 -10.47 4.60
C SER A 380 1.32 -9.74 5.90
N SER A 381 0.52 -8.73 6.30
CA SER A 381 0.82 -7.87 7.45
C SER A 381 0.71 -8.66 8.75
N VAL A 382 1.60 -8.39 9.71
CA VAL A 382 1.49 -8.92 11.08
C VAL A 382 0.25 -8.39 11.81
N TYR A 383 -0.36 -7.31 11.30
CA TYR A 383 -1.58 -6.74 11.87
C TYR A 383 -2.86 -7.28 11.23
N PHE A 384 -2.77 -8.18 10.26
CA PHE A 384 -3.96 -8.67 9.54
C PHE A 384 -5.00 -9.32 10.46
N GLU A 385 -4.60 -10.07 11.49
CA GLU A 385 -5.57 -10.68 12.42
C GLU A 385 -6.42 -9.65 13.19
N ASN A 386 -5.89 -8.43 13.42
CA ASN A 386 -6.59 -7.39 14.19
C ASN A 386 -7.18 -6.29 13.29
N ASN A 387 -6.54 -6.02 12.15
CA ASN A 387 -6.83 -4.89 11.26
C ASN A 387 -7.14 -5.34 9.83
N GLY A 388 -7.26 -6.63 9.55
CA GLY A 388 -7.61 -7.20 8.24
C GLY A 388 -9.10 -7.13 7.93
N ASN A 389 -9.82 -6.15 8.46
CA ASN A 389 -11.25 -6.00 8.18
C ASN A 389 -11.46 -5.37 6.80
N LEU A 390 -12.58 -5.70 6.17
CA LEU A 390 -13.01 -5.05 4.93
C LEU A 390 -13.53 -3.65 5.22
N HIS A 391 -13.18 -2.69 4.37
CA HIS A 391 -13.64 -1.31 4.45
C HIS A 391 -13.88 -0.75 3.04
N VAL A 392 -14.53 0.42 2.93
CA VAL A 392 -14.55 1.15 1.64
C VAL A 392 -13.11 1.39 1.23
N CYS A 393 -12.74 0.91 0.05
CA CYS A 393 -11.34 0.79 -0.34
C CYS A 393 -10.74 2.16 -0.70
N HIS A 394 -10.67 3.13 0.20
CA HIS A 394 -10.12 4.46 -0.08
C HIS A 394 -8.67 4.61 0.38
N GLY A 395 -8.11 3.60 1.07
CA GLY A 395 -6.76 3.62 1.60
C GLY A 395 -6.57 4.55 2.81
N GLU A 396 -5.37 4.54 3.39
CA GLU A 396 -4.99 5.45 4.48
C GLU A 396 -4.69 6.86 3.97
N ASN A 397 -4.31 6.99 2.70
CA ASN A 397 -4.05 8.28 2.05
C ASN A 397 -5.36 9.05 1.79
N THR A 398 -5.60 10.09 2.57
CA THR A 398 -6.78 10.94 2.49
C THR A 398 -6.40 12.41 2.40
N PRO A 399 -7.27 13.30 1.90
CA PRO A 399 -6.98 14.74 1.86
C PRO A 399 -6.68 15.38 3.21
N GLU A 400 -7.06 14.72 4.31
CA GLU A 400 -6.80 15.14 5.68
C GLU A 400 -5.53 14.51 6.28
N ARG A 401 -4.99 13.47 5.63
CA ARG A 401 -3.85 12.68 6.08
C ARG A 401 -3.10 12.10 4.87
N SER A 402 -2.05 12.79 4.44
CA SER A 402 -1.12 12.39 3.38
C SER A 402 0.27 12.87 3.74
N GLU A 403 1.28 12.04 3.49
CA GLU A 403 2.69 12.38 3.69
C GLU A 403 3.30 13.06 2.45
N VAL A 404 2.64 12.94 1.29
CA VAL A 404 3.08 13.53 0.01
C VAL A 404 2.01 14.43 -0.61
N SER A 405 2.42 15.19 -1.63
CA SER A 405 1.55 16.08 -2.38
C SER A 405 0.60 15.28 -3.27
N PHE A 406 -0.64 15.73 -3.41
CA PHE A 406 -1.53 15.11 -4.39
C PHE A 406 -1.18 15.56 -5.81
N HIS A 407 -0.91 14.59 -6.68
CA HIS A 407 -0.61 14.78 -8.09
C HIS A 407 -1.30 13.69 -8.93
N TYR A 408 -2.35 14.07 -9.67
CA TYR A 408 -2.98 13.19 -10.64
C TYR A 408 -2.34 13.40 -12.02
N PRO A 409 -1.47 12.50 -12.50
CA PRO A 409 -0.67 12.76 -13.70
C PRO A 409 -1.52 12.62 -14.96
N SER A 410 -1.28 13.50 -15.93
CA SER A 410 -1.73 13.32 -17.30
C SER A 410 -0.95 12.19 -18.01
N THR A 411 -1.49 11.71 -19.13
CA THR A 411 -0.80 10.71 -19.96
C THR A 411 0.56 11.19 -20.48
N THR A 412 0.69 12.50 -20.73
CA THR A 412 1.96 13.14 -21.13
C THR A 412 2.97 13.17 -19.97
N GLU A 413 2.50 13.43 -18.76
CA GLU A 413 3.33 13.39 -17.55
C GLU A 413 3.80 11.96 -17.27
N ILE A 414 2.92 10.95 -17.35
CA ILE A 414 3.31 9.53 -17.24
C ILE A 414 4.41 9.18 -18.26
N PHE A 415 4.28 9.61 -19.52
CA PHE A 415 5.32 9.37 -20.52
C PHE A 415 6.64 10.08 -20.19
N SER A 416 6.57 11.33 -19.75
CA SER A 416 7.74 12.12 -19.36
C SER A 416 8.46 11.50 -18.15
N GLN A 417 7.70 11.06 -17.16
CA GLN A 417 8.20 10.39 -15.97
C GLN A 417 8.85 9.04 -16.32
N ASN A 418 8.30 8.29 -17.29
CA ASN A 418 8.96 7.10 -17.81
C ASN A 418 10.32 7.38 -18.47
N VAL A 419 10.46 8.52 -19.16
CA VAL A 419 11.76 8.95 -19.70
C VAL A 419 12.74 9.26 -18.57
N THR A 420 12.28 9.89 -17.49
CA THR A 420 13.07 10.13 -16.28
C THR A 420 13.50 8.82 -15.63
N LEU A 421 12.56 7.90 -15.37
CA LEU A 421 12.83 6.58 -14.82
C LEU A 421 13.88 5.83 -15.67
N ARG A 422 13.73 5.83 -17.00
CA ARG A 422 14.70 5.20 -17.89
C ARG A 422 16.12 5.76 -17.72
N LYS A 423 16.27 7.09 -17.54
CA LYS A 423 17.58 7.71 -17.30
C LYS A 423 18.16 7.28 -15.96
N ILE A 424 17.34 7.21 -14.92
CA ILE A 424 17.73 6.72 -13.60
C ILE A 424 18.21 5.27 -13.70
N LEU A 425 17.41 4.37 -14.28
CA LEU A 425 17.78 2.95 -14.45
C LEU A 425 19.06 2.77 -15.27
N SER A 426 19.26 3.58 -16.32
CA SER A 426 20.48 3.54 -17.13
C SER A 426 21.72 4.06 -16.40
N SER A 427 21.53 4.75 -15.27
CA SER A 427 22.60 5.34 -14.45
C SER A 427 22.94 4.47 -13.24
N VAL A 428 22.16 3.42 -12.96
CA VAL A 428 22.50 2.42 -11.95
C VAL A 428 23.82 1.76 -12.36
N PHE A 429 24.81 1.83 -11.47
CA PHE A 429 26.21 1.53 -11.75
C PHE A 429 26.50 0.05 -12.11
N ARG A 430 25.56 -0.86 -11.84
CA ARG A 430 25.57 -2.24 -12.32
C ARG A 430 24.14 -2.77 -12.45
N LYS A 431 23.97 -3.94 -13.07
CA LYS A 431 22.68 -4.64 -13.07
C LYS A 431 22.23 -4.92 -11.62
N PRO A 432 20.96 -4.64 -11.26
CA PRO A 432 20.36 -5.15 -10.02
C PRO A 432 20.38 -6.67 -9.98
N ASP A 433 20.35 -7.22 -8.77
CA ASP A 433 20.29 -8.66 -8.53
C ASP A 433 18.82 -9.12 -8.32
N ILE A 434 17.96 -8.22 -7.85
CA ILE A 434 16.50 -8.38 -7.78
C ILE A 434 15.81 -7.03 -7.99
N ILE A 435 14.63 -7.04 -8.61
CA ILE A 435 13.75 -5.88 -8.75
C ILE A 435 12.42 -6.15 -8.03
N THR A 436 11.99 -5.22 -7.20
CA THR A 436 10.63 -5.16 -6.63
C THR A 436 9.89 -3.94 -7.18
N LEU A 437 8.59 -4.11 -7.40
CA LEU A 437 7.66 -3.08 -7.84
C LEU A 437 6.43 -3.13 -6.92
N CYS A 438 6.12 -2.01 -6.26
CA CYS A 438 4.92 -1.88 -5.45
C CYS A 438 3.84 -1.13 -6.20
N ARG A 439 2.59 -1.58 -6.05
CA ARG A 439 1.43 -0.86 -6.60
C ARG A 439 1.00 0.29 -5.72
N SER A 440 1.01 0.14 -4.39
CA SER A 440 0.49 1.13 -3.43
C SER A 440 -0.91 1.64 -3.81
N VAL A 441 -1.75 0.71 -4.30
CA VAL A 441 -3.12 1.02 -4.73
C VAL A 441 -4.11 0.82 -3.57
N ARG A 442 -3.87 -0.18 -2.73
CA ARG A 442 -4.68 -0.50 -1.54
C ARG A 442 -4.60 0.58 -0.46
N ASP A 443 -3.41 1.07 -0.14
CA ASP A 443 -3.21 2.16 0.82
C ASP A 443 -3.56 3.56 0.29
N GLY A 444 -3.86 3.66 -1.02
CA GLY A 444 -4.46 4.82 -1.65
C GLY A 444 -3.46 5.84 -2.20
N TYR A 445 -2.19 5.50 -2.35
CA TYR A 445 -1.20 6.42 -2.95
C TYR A 445 -1.28 6.43 -4.47
N THR A 446 -1.14 5.28 -5.13
CA THR A 446 -1.17 5.21 -6.60
C THR A 446 -2.58 5.41 -7.14
N PRO A 447 -2.77 6.35 -8.11
CA PRO A 447 -4.07 6.57 -8.73
C PRO A 447 -4.60 5.30 -9.39
N LYS A 448 -5.64 4.71 -8.81
CA LYS A 448 -6.24 3.44 -9.24
C LYS A 448 -6.47 3.37 -10.74
N GLN A 449 -6.97 4.44 -11.34
CA GLN A 449 -7.35 4.48 -12.77
C GLN A 449 -6.13 4.45 -13.69
N LEU A 450 -4.94 4.72 -13.17
CA LEU A 450 -3.70 4.85 -13.94
C LEU A 450 -2.71 3.70 -13.66
N HIS A 451 -2.83 2.98 -12.53
CA HIS A 451 -1.89 1.93 -12.12
C HIS A 451 -1.57 0.93 -13.26
N THR A 452 -2.58 0.40 -13.97
CA THR A 452 -2.34 -0.60 -15.05
C THR A 452 -1.47 -0.05 -16.19
N VAL A 453 -1.58 1.25 -16.49
CA VAL A 453 -0.75 1.91 -17.50
C VAL A 453 0.64 2.22 -16.95
N ILE A 454 0.72 2.64 -15.68
CA ILE A 454 1.97 2.92 -14.96
C ILE A 454 2.79 1.62 -14.84
N GLU A 455 2.25 0.56 -14.22
CA GLU A 455 2.86 -0.77 -14.06
C GLU A 455 3.46 -1.27 -15.37
N LYS A 456 2.64 -1.28 -16.44
CA LYS A 456 3.06 -1.75 -17.76
C LYS A 456 4.23 -0.93 -18.32
N ASN A 457 4.21 0.38 -18.12
CA ASN A 457 5.29 1.24 -18.60
C ASN A 457 6.57 1.07 -17.78
N ILE A 458 6.47 0.87 -16.47
CA ILE A 458 7.60 0.55 -15.59
C ILE A 458 8.24 -0.77 -16.01
N LEU A 459 7.46 -1.85 -16.13
CA LEU A 459 7.95 -3.18 -16.55
C LEU A 459 8.62 -3.13 -17.94
N LYS A 460 8.05 -2.37 -18.87
CA LYS A 460 8.67 -2.13 -20.18
C LYS A 460 9.96 -1.31 -20.07
N THR A 461 10.02 -0.34 -19.17
CA THR A 461 11.22 0.48 -18.96
C THR A 461 12.34 -0.36 -18.33
N ILE A 462 12.02 -1.22 -17.37
CA ILE A 462 12.93 -2.20 -16.76
C ILE A 462 13.50 -3.16 -17.82
N SER A 463 12.65 -3.83 -18.60
CA SER A 463 13.10 -4.79 -19.63
C SER A 463 13.96 -4.13 -20.73
N ASN A 464 13.71 -2.85 -21.04
CA ASN A 464 14.56 -2.09 -21.96
C ASN A 464 15.91 -1.70 -21.34
N ALA A 465 15.96 -1.43 -20.04
CA ALA A 465 17.20 -1.09 -19.34
C ALA A 465 18.06 -2.33 -19.07
N TYR A 466 17.44 -3.46 -18.73
CA TYR A 466 18.11 -4.69 -18.35
C TYR A 466 17.66 -5.86 -19.24
N ARG A 467 18.52 -6.28 -20.17
CA ARG A 467 18.20 -7.35 -21.14
C ARG A 467 17.77 -8.68 -20.54
N SER A 468 18.16 -8.95 -19.29
CA SER A 468 17.81 -10.17 -18.57
C SER A 468 16.46 -10.10 -17.83
N ALA A 469 15.80 -8.94 -17.82
CA ALA A 469 14.47 -8.78 -17.26
C ALA A 469 13.42 -9.17 -18.30
N ASP A 470 12.74 -10.29 -18.05
CA ASP A 470 11.69 -10.82 -18.92
C ASP A 470 10.31 -10.50 -18.34
N ILE A 471 9.52 -9.69 -19.06
CA ILE A 471 8.19 -9.26 -18.62
C ILE A 471 7.19 -10.42 -18.50
N GLU A 472 7.43 -11.52 -19.22
CA GLU A 472 6.56 -12.70 -19.18
C GLU A 472 6.81 -13.55 -17.93
N LYS A 473 7.92 -13.31 -17.23
CA LYS A 473 8.34 -14.05 -16.03
C LYS A 473 8.25 -13.23 -14.75
N VAL A 474 7.62 -12.05 -14.81
CA VAL A 474 7.31 -11.24 -13.64
C VAL A 474 6.49 -12.09 -12.65
N HIS A 475 6.96 -12.14 -11.42
CA HIS A 475 6.24 -12.79 -10.32
C HIS A 475 5.27 -11.77 -9.72
N PHE A 476 3.99 -12.07 -9.79
CA PHE A 476 2.93 -11.26 -9.19
C PHE A 476 2.58 -11.89 -7.84
N ASP A 477 2.59 -11.09 -6.78
CA ASP A 477 2.20 -11.53 -5.44
C ASP A 477 0.75 -12.05 -5.44
N ASN A 478 0.45 -13.01 -4.57
CA ASN A 478 -0.90 -13.54 -4.45
C ASN A 478 -1.85 -12.54 -3.76
N ASN A 479 -1.32 -11.53 -3.07
CA ASN A 479 -2.08 -10.53 -2.32
C ASN A 479 -2.38 -9.23 -3.08
N LEU A 480 -2.12 -9.20 -4.39
CA LEU A 480 -2.43 -8.06 -5.24
C LEU A 480 -3.91 -7.69 -5.19
N LEU A 481 -4.19 -6.41 -4.96
CA LEU A 481 -5.54 -5.88 -4.97
C LEU A 481 -6.11 -5.96 -6.39
N GLY A 482 -7.20 -6.72 -6.54
CA GLY A 482 -7.77 -7.04 -7.85
C GLY A 482 -6.92 -8.02 -8.69
N GLY A 483 -5.93 -8.68 -8.08
CA GLY A 483 -5.07 -9.67 -8.72
C GLY A 483 -4.16 -9.09 -9.80
N ARG A 484 -3.61 -9.98 -10.65
CA ARG A 484 -2.65 -9.60 -11.72
C ARG A 484 -3.16 -8.51 -12.66
N THR A 485 -4.45 -8.54 -13.01
CA THR A 485 -5.06 -7.56 -13.94
C THR A 485 -5.37 -6.21 -13.29
N GLY A 486 -5.37 -6.15 -11.96
CA GLY A 486 -5.62 -4.94 -11.19
C GLY A 486 -7.11 -4.62 -10.99
N TRP A 487 -7.35 -3.53 -10.25
CA TRP A 487 -8.65 -3.19 -9.66
C TRP A 487 -9.80 -2.90 -10.65
N HIS A 488 -9.51 -2.36 -11.84
CA HIS A 488 -10.57 -1.88 -12.75
C HIS A 488 -11.30 -2.98 -13.54
N GLN A 489 -10.76 -4.20 -13.58
CA GLN A 489 -11.33 -5.29 -14.39
C GLN A 489 -12.23 -6.24 -13.58
N ARG A 490 -12.67 -5.84 -12.38
CA ARG A 490 -13.27 -6.76 -11.39
C ARG A 490 -14.79 -7.02 -11.51
N ASN A 491 -15.55 -6.23 -12.29
CA ASN A 491 -16.98 -5.97 -11.98
C ASN A 491 -18.10 -6.28 -12.99
N ARG A 492 -17.94 -7.17 -13.99
CA ARG A 492 -19.04 -7.36 -14.98
C ARG A 492 -20.04 -8.48 -14.69
N ASP A 493 -19.66 -9.54 -13.97
CA ASP A 493 -20.47 -10.78 -14.00
C ASP A 493 -21.46 -10.95 -12.84
N TRP A 494 -21.31 -10.24 -11.71
CA TRP A 494 -22.14 -10.46 -10.51
C TRP A 494 -23.39 -9.59 -10.42
N VAL A 495 -23.37 -8.40 -11.03
CA VAL A 495 -24.53 -7.49 -11.04
C VAL A 495 -25.72 -8.16 -11.73
N ASP A 496 -25.50 -8.69 -12.94
CA ASP A 496 -26.54 -9.39 -13.71
C ASP A 496 -27.07 -10.61 -12.97
N LYS A 497 -26.18 -11.40 -12.34
CA LYS A 497 -26.56 -12.58 -11.55
C LYS A 497 -27.42 -12.21 -10.34
N LEU A 498 -27.05 -11.16 -9.61
CA LEU A 498 -27.81 -10.71 -8.44
C LEU A 498 -29.20 -10.25 -8.85
N LEU A 499 -29.30 -9.45 -9.92
CA LEU A 499 -30.58 -8.96 -10.45
C LEU A 499 -31.50 -10.09 -10.91
N GLU A 500 -30.95 -11.11 -11.57
CA GLU A 500 -31.67 -12.32 -11.94
C GLU A 500 -32.14 -13.11 -10.71
N TYR A 501 -31.26 -13.28 -9.72
CA TYR A 501 -31.55 -14.03 -8.49
C TYR A 501 -32.73 -13.44 -7.71
N ILE A 502 -32.80 -12.11 -7.57
CA ILE A 502 -33.90 -11.41 -6.89
C ILE A 502 -35.12 -11.19 -7.80
N SER A 503 -35.14 -11.81 -9.00
CA SER A 503 -36.25 -11.78 -9.96
C SER A 503 -36.71 -10.37 -10.33
N ILE A 504 -35.77 -9.43 -10.46
CA ILE A 504 -36.07 -8.12 -11.05
C ILE A 504 -36.15 -8.30 -12.57
N ASP A 505 -37.36 -8.25 -13.12
CA ASP A 505 -37.61 -8.31 -14.57
C ASP A 505 -36.74 -7.28 -15.30
N TYR A 506 -35.69 -7.79 -15.93
CA TYR A 506 -34.83 -7.19 -16.97
C TYR A 506 -35.01 -5.68 -17.16
N ILE A 507 -34.21 -4.92 -16.43
CA ILE A 507 -34.03 -3.49 -16.70
C ILE A 507 -33.09 -3.37 -17.90
N ASP A 508 -33.48 -2.54 -18.87
CA ASP A 508 -32.80 -2.34 -20.15
C ASP A 508 -31.26 -2.34 -20.01
N LYS A 509 -30.62 -3.31 -20.65
CA LYS A 509 -29.16 -3.60 -20.67
C LYS A 509 -28.26 -2.48 -21.21
N HIS A 510 -28.74 -1.24 -21.29
CA HIS A 510 -28.07 -0.14 -21.99
C HIS A 510 -27.87 1.13 -21.16
N ASN A 511 -28.05 1.10 -19.83
CA ASN A 511 -27.83 2.26 -18.97
C ASN A 511 -27.05 1.98 -17.66
N ILE A 512 -26.22 0.93 -17.62
CA ILE A 512 -25.21 0.73 -16.57
C ILE A 512 -23.84 1.02 -17.17
#